data_AF-A0A382GCN4-F1
#
_entry.id   AF-A0A382GCN4-F1
#
_cell.length_a   1.000
_cell.length_b   1.000
_cell.length_c   1.000
_cell.angle_alpha   90.00
_cell.angle_beta   90.00
_cell.angle_gamma   90.00
#
_symmetry.space_group_name_H-M   'P 1'
#
loop_
_entity.id
_entity.type
_entity.pdbx_description
1 polymer ?
#
loop_
_entity_poly.entity_id
_entity_poly.type
_entity_poly.pdbx_seq_one_letter_code
_entity_poly.pdbx_strand_id
1 'polypeptide(L)'
;TIIKLLFFVPFNDAQCGFKFLTKQAAQTIVPCIKNNHWFFDTELLVIACKRGYKVVETPVTWVEDKDTRVKIFKTVLEDLSGLLRLRLGGIPKV
;
A
#
# COMPACT_ATOMS: atom_id res chain seq x y z
N THR A 1 9.32 5.95 -7.16
CA THR A 1 8.83 6.45 -5.84
C THR A 1 9.75 5.94 -4.74
N ILE A 2 9.73 6.55 -3.54
CA ILE A 2 10.51 6.10 -2.37
C ILE A 2 10.21 4.62 -2.05
N ILE A 3 8.96 4.19 -2.22
CA ILE A 3 8.53 2.79 -2.04
C ILE A 3 9.33 1.84 -2.94
N LYS A 4 9.49 2.16 -4.24
CA LYS A 4 10.30 1.35 -5.17
C LYS A 4 11.75 1.24 -4.73
N LEU A 5 12.35 2.33 -4.24
CA LEU A 5 13.75 2.33 -3.79
C LEU A 5 13.92 1.52 -2.50
N LEU A 6 12.99 1.62 -1.56
CA LEU A 6 13.07 0.93 -0.27
C LEU A 6 12.76 -0.56 -0.38
N PHE A 7 11.84 -0.94 -1.27
CA PHE A 7 11.29 -2.29 -1.34
C PHE A 7 11.51 -2.99 -2.67
N PHE A 8 12.11 -2.40 -3.70
CA PHE A 8 12.34 -3.08 -5.00
C PHE A 8 11.07 -3.76 -5.54
N VAL A 9 9.99 -2.99 -5.63
CA VAL A 9 8.66 -3.43 -6.09
C VAL A 9 8.34 -2.84 -7.47
N PRO A 10 7.57 -3.54 -8.32
CA PRO A 10 7.33 -3.11 -9.70
C PRO A 10 6.25 -2.02 -9.83
N PHE A 11 5.27 -1.97 -8.93
CA PHE A 11 4.11 -1.07 -9.03
C PHE A 11 4.47 0.41 -8.88
N ASN A 12 3.78 1.28 -9.60
CA ASN A 12 3.99 2.72 -9.64
C ASN A 12 3.11 3.47 -8.63
N ASP A 13 1.84 3.08 -8.53
CA ASP A 13 0.84 3.77 -7.73
C ASP A 13 0.32 2.90 -6.58
N ALA A 14 0.76 3.27 -5.37
CA ALA A 14 0.30 2.64 -4.15
C ALA A 14 -1.00 3.24 -3.63
N GLN A 15 -1.26 4.52 -3.93
CA GLN A 15 -2.23 5.38 -3.24
C GLN A 15 -3.61 5.39 -3.92
N CYS A 16 -3.72 4.87 -5.14
CA CYS A 16 -5.02 4.66 -5.76
C CYS A 16 -5.88 3.71 -4.92
N GLY A 17 -7.05 4.18 -4.48
CA GLY A 17 -7.98 3.41 -3.63
C GLY A 17 -8.79 2.32 -4.35
N PHE A 18 -8.66 2.18 -5.67
CA PHE A 18 -9.28 1.08 -6.42
C PHE A 18 -8.36 -0.14 -6.43
N LYS A 19 -8.60 -1.08 -5.50
CA LYS A 19 -7.85 -2.33 -5.39
C LYS A 19 -8.78 -3.54 -5.51
N PHE A 20 -8.37 -4.50 -6.34
CA PHE A 20 -9.07 -5.78 -6.48
C PHE A 20 -8.15 -6.90 -6.02
N LEU A 21 -8.68 -7.81 -5.21
CA LEU A 21 -7.94 -8.95 -4.67
C LEU A 21 -8.71 -10.23 -4.95
N THR A 22 -7.99 -11.33 -5.19
CA THR A 22 -8.61 -12.65 -5.12
C THR A 22 -9.02 -12.92 -3.67
N LYS A 23 -10.04 -13.78 -3.48
CA LYS A 23 -10.47 -14.20 -2.14
C LYS A 23 -9.31 -14.72 -1.29
N GLN A 24 -8.44 -15.53 -1.89
CA GLN A 24 -7.26 -16.08 -1.23
C GLN A 24 -6.28 -14.98 -0.81
N ALA A 25 -5.92 -14.06 -1.73
CA ALA A 25 -5.01 -12.97 -1.40
C ALA A 25 -5.58 -12.07 -0.29
N ALA A 26 -6.89 -11.79 -0.31
CA ALA A 26 -7.54 -11.03 0.74
C ALA A 26 -7.46 -11.74 2.11
N GLN A 27 -7.80 -13.03 2.17
CA GLN A 27 -7.78 -13.81 3.41
C GLN A 27 -6.38 -14.01 3.98
N THR A 28 -5.36 -14.04 3.12
CA THR A 28 -3.97 -14.26 3.52
C THR A 28 -3.24 -12.97 3.88
N ILE A 29 -3.42 -11.90 3.10
CA ILE A 29 -2.62 -10.67 3.25
C ILE A 29 -3.28 -9.66 4.20
N VAL A 30 -4.60 -9.46 4.11
CA VAL A 30 -5.30 -8.40 4.87
C VAL A 30 -5.12 -8.56 6.39
N PRO A 31 -5.20 -9.77 6.99
CA PRO A 31 -4.95 -9.93 8.42
C PRO A 31 -3.53 -9.57 8.88
N CYS A 32 -2.57 -9.50 7.97
CA CYS A 32 -1.18 -9.17 8.26
C CYS A 32 -0.87 -7.68 8.16
N ILE A 33 -1.81 -6.87 7.65
CA ILE A 33 -1.68 -5.42 7.57
C ILE A 33 -1.92 -4.83 8.95
N LYS A 34 -1.07 -3.89 9.35
CA LYS A 34 -1.15 -3.26 10.68
C LYS A 34 -1.74 -1.87 10.63
N ASN A 35 -1.65 -1.17 9.50
CA ASN A 35 -2.20 0.18 9.36
C ASN A 35 -3.62 0.13 8.77
N ASN A 36 -4.59 0.71 9.48
CA ASN A 36 -6.01 0.78 9.07
C ASN A 36 -6.39 2.18 8.53
N HIS A 37 -5.41 2.95 8.10
CA HIS A 37 -5.53 4.30 7.56
C HIS A 37 -4.89 4.36 6.16
N TRP A 38 -4.38 5.52 5.74
CA TRP A 38 -3.86 5.77 4.40
C TRP A 38 -2.67 4.88 3.99
N PHE A 39 -1.94 4.34 4.96
CA PHE A 39 -0.81 3.46 4.66
C PHE A 39 -1.23 2.02 4.32
N PHE A 40 -2.52 1.68 4.51
CA PHE A 40 -3.07 0.35 4.23
C PHE A 40 -2.69 -0.16 2.83
N ASP A 41 -2.94 0.63 1.79
CA ASP A 41 -2.71 0.22 0.40
C ASP A 41 -1.23 -0.02 0.10
N THR A 42 -0.36 0.80 0.69
CA THR A 42 1.09 0.65 0.52
C THR A 42 1.58 -0.63 1.22
N GLU A 43 1.12 -0.89 2.44
CA GLU A 43 1.46 -2.10 3.18
C GLU A 43 0.94 -3.36 2.45
N LEU A 44 -0.29 -3.32 1.96
CA LEU A 44 -0.92 -4.38 1.16
C LEU A 44 -0.05 -4.75 -0.05
N LEU A 45 0.30 -3.76 -0.89
CA LEU A 45 1.03 -4.00 -2.13
C LEU A 45 2.48 -4.43 -1.88
N VAL A 46 3.15 -3.84 -0.88
CA VAL A 46 4.51 -4.25 -0.51
C VAL A 46 4.53 -5.71 -0.04
N ILE A 47 3.59 -6.10 0.83
CA ILE A 47 3.48 -7.50 1.29
C ILE A 47 3.19 -8.42 0.11
N ALA A 48 2.20 -8.10 -0.73
CA ALA A 48 1.83 -8.89 -1.89
C ALA A 48 3.03 -9.16 -2.81
N CYS A 49 3.72 -8.11 -3.26
CA CYS A 49 4.89 -8.26 -4.14
C CYS A 49 6.02 -9.06 -3.48
N LYS A 50 6.27 -8.82 -2.18
CA LYS A 50 7.35 -9.50 -1.45
C LYS A 50 7.04 -10.93 -1.07
N ARG A 51 5.79 -11.34 -1.21
CA ARG A 51 5.33 -12.72 -1.01
C ARG A 51 5.03 -13.43 -2.33
N GLY A 52 5.44 -12.84 -3.46
CA GLY A 52 5.38 -13.46 -4.78
C GLY A 52 4.00 -13.39 -5.44
N TYR A 53 3.07 -12.60 -4.90
CA TYR A 53 1.79 -12.37 -5.57
C TYR A 53 1.99 -11.51 -6.82
N LYS A 54 1.28 -11.86 -7.89
CA LYS A 54 1.24 -11.06 -9.12
C LYS A 54 0.40 -9.81 -8.89
N VAL A 55 1.03 -8.65 -9.00
CA VAL A 55 0.38 -7.34 -8.96
C VAL A 55 0.36 -6.75 -10.37
N VAL A 56 -0.82 -6.32 -10.83
CA VAL A 56 -1.03 -5.70 -12.14
C VAL A 56 -1.70 -4.35 -11.94
N GLU A 57 -1.19 -3.33 -12.61
CA GLU A 57 -1.78 -1.99 -12.62
C GLU A 57 -2.64 -1.83 -13.86
N THR A 58 -3.90 -1.43 -13.69
CA THR A 58 -4.81 -1.10 -14.79
C THR A 58 -5.13 0.40 -14.70
N PRO A 59 -4.86 1.19 -15.74
CA PRO A 59 -5.14 2.62 -15.72
C PRO A 59 -6.65 2.88 -15.63
N VAL A 60 -7.03 3.85 -14.80
CA VAL A 60 -8.42 4.30 -14.63
C VAL A 60 -8.49 5.82 -14.74
N THR A 61 -9.60 6.34 -15.27
CA THR A 61 -9.88 7.78 -15.23
C THR A 61 -10.54 8.11 -13.90
N TRP A 62 -9.86 8.94 -13.11
CA TRP A 62 -10.37 9.44 -11.83
C TRP A 62 -10.88 10.88 -11.99
N VAL A 63 -12.10 11.14 -11.52
CA VAL A 63 -12.66 12.50 -11.44
C VAL A 63 -12.63 12.90 -9.98
N GLU A 64 -11.74 13.83 -9.64
CA GLU A 64 -11.55 14.27 -8.26
C GLU A 64 -12.58 15.31 -7.84
N ASP A 65 -13.16 15.12 -6.67
CA ASP A 65 -13.90 16.16 -5.97
C ASP A 65 -12.90 17.07 -5.25
N LYS A 66 -13.08 18.39 -5.37
CA LYS A 66 -12.17 19.39 -4.79
C LYS A 66 -12.35 19.54 -3.28
N ASP A 67 -13.42 19.00 -2.70
CA ASP A 67 -13.62 18.99 -1.25
C ASP A 67 -12.78 17.88 -0.59
N THR A 68 -11.69 18.27 0.08
CA THR A 68 -10.80 17.33 0.78
C THR A 68 -10.87 17.50 2.30
N ARG A 69 -11.12 16.39 2.99
CA ARG A 69 -11.04 16.33 4.47
C ARG A 69 -9.69 15.78 4.95
N VAL A 70 -8.73 15.60 4.05
CA VAL A 70 -7.45 14.94 4.32
C VAL A 70 -6.47 15.90 5.00
N LYS A 71 -5.97 15.50 6.16
CA LYS A 71 -4.93 16.25 6.90
C LYS A 71 -3.53 15.88 6.37
N ILE A 72 -3.13 16.51 5.28
CA ILE A 72 -1.91 16.19 4.49
C ILE A 72 -0.67 15.93 5.35
N PHE A 73 -0.28 16.86 6.24
CA PHE A 73 0.92 16.71 7.07
C PHE A 73 0.87 15.47 7.97
N LYS A 74 -0.28 15.20 8.58
CA LYS A 74 -0.44 14.03 9.44
C LYS A 74 -0.32 12.74 8.63
N THR A 75 -0.96 12.70 7.46
CA THR A 75 -0.90 11.55 6.55
C THR A 75 0.52 11.26 6.09
N VAL A 76 1.28 12.28 5.70
CA VAL A 76 2.68 12.11 5.26
C VAL A 76 3.58 11.55 6.36
N LEU A 77 3.46 12.05 7.59
CA LEU A 77 4.24 11.55 8.72
C LEU A 77 3.89 10.09 9.07
N GLU A 78 2.60 9.76 9.00
CA GLU A 78 2.12 8.40 9.26
C GLU A 78 2.63 7.41 8.20
N ASP A 79 2.54 7.77 6.92
CA ASP A 79 3.03 6.95 5.81
C ASP A 79 4.54 6.73 5.89
N LEU A 80 5.32 7.77 6.20
CA LEU A 80 6.77 7.65 6.35
C LEU A 80 7.15 6.73 7.52
N SER A 81 6.45 6.85 8.64
CA SER A 81 6.60 5.94 9.79
C SER A 81 6.25 4.50 9.41
N GLY A 82 5.18 4.30 8.63
CA GLY A 82 4.78 3.01 8.07
C GLY A 82 5.86 2.38 7.20
N LEU A 83 6.48 3.16 6.31
CA LEU A 83 7.59 2.71 5.45
C LEU A 83 8.79 2.27 6.27
N LEU A 84 9.21 3.08 7.26
CA LEU A 84 10.32 2.76 8.14
C LEU A 84 10.04 1.49 8.96
N ARG A 85 8.81 1.34 9.47
CA ARG A 85 8.38 0.15 10.19
C ARG A 85 8.48 -1.11 9.33
N LEU A 86 7.99 -1.09 8.09
CA LEU A 86 8.11 -2.24 7.18
C LEU A 86 9.56 -2.52 6.79
N ARG A 87 10.37 -1.48 6.64
CA ARG A 87 11.77 -1.60 6.26
C ARG A 87 12.64 -2.19 7.37
N LEU A 88 12.44 -1.72 8.61
CA LEU A 88 13.25 -2.10 9.78
C LEU A 88 12.68 -3.29 10.55
N GLY A 89 11.35 -3.33 10.73
CA GLY A 89 10.64 -4.41 11.44
C GLY A 89 10.40 -5.66 10.58
N GLY A 90 10.73 -5.59 9.29
CA GLY A 90 10.55 -6.68 8.34
C GLY A 90 9.14 -6.78 7.79
N ILE A 91 9.04 -7.42 6.63
CA ILE A 91 7.75 -7.66 5.96
C ILE A 91 7.08 -8.87 6.64
N PRO A 92 5.80 -8.77 7.04
CA PRO A 92 5.04 -9.88 7.62
C PRO A 92 5.09 -11.16 6.76
N LYS A 93 5.15 -12.33 7.39
CA LYS A 93 4.95 -13.62 6.69
C LYS A 93 3.44 -13.81 6.50
N VAL A 94 3.05 -14.28 5.32
CA VAL A 94 1.66 -14.55 4.93
C VAL A 94 1.56 -15.97 4.40
#